data_AF-A0A2D5E567-F1
#
_entry.id   AF-A0A2D5E567-F1
#
_cell.length_a   1.000
_cell.length_b   1.000
_cell.length_c   1.000
_cell.angle_alpha   90.00
_cell.angle_beta   90.00
_cell.angle_gamma   90.00
#
_symmetry.space_group_name_H-M   'P 1'
#
loop_
_entity.id
_entity.type
_entity.pdbx_description
1 polymer ?
#
loop_
_entity_poly.entity_id
_entity_poly.type
_entity_poly.pdbx_seq_one_letter_code
_entity_poly.pdbx_strand_id
1 'polypeptide(L)'
;MSPDSASSPSLGPRCGGCQYDLRGSGRSEHCPECGCSLASNTIWPDDPSRLEPEAAFTRSGLKSLAFCAWFSAAPMSGLMLVPACAQVVMLLVAMGTLARVAGWMKFRRSPLRRFDDIGFERSMRLPTIVEPLMAWSTIVILTLVMTGNLSTLALPPALAAWSLAGVAGLLSPTITGIRLARRLDDPLMRFTGVAAISATLLAGVVSFAVLVLMFTSIANPNASTPTIQVTVIVLAVISLIASAIAAHLTRVLITGIQLVFLDDHVEHGRRGPTTTRIGGAWIHFQGGRVVKPTRLRPVNTESIPLEPESPSEPGSTGDA
;
A
#
# COMPACT_ATOMS: atom_id res chain seq x y z
N MET A 1 28.52 -53.33 11.88
CA MET A 1 28.26 -51.93 12.28
C MET A 1 28.76 -51.03 11.16
N SER A 2 27.88 -50.74 10.21
CA SER A 2 28.10 -49.72 9.18
C SER A 2 27.25 -48.52 9.57
N PRO A 3 27.77 -47.29 9.52
CA PRO A 3 27.06 -46.14 10.06
C PRO A 3 25.87 -45.82 9.17
N ASP A 4 24.73 -45.64 9.83
CA ASP A 4 23.53 -45.04 9.29
C ASP A 4 23.90 -43.71 8.60
N SER A 5 23.79 -43.69 7.28
CA SER A 5 23.74 -42.44 6.53
C SER A 5 22.42 -41.76 6.89
N ALA A 6 22.49 -40.85 7.86
CA ALA A 6 21.43 -39.93 8.22
C ALA A 6 20.91 -39.26 6.95
N SER A 7 19.75 -39.70 6.48
CA SER A 7 19.01 -39.05 5.41
C SER A 7 18.56 -37.68 5.91
N SER A 8 19.32 -36.65 5.56
CA SER A 8 18.86 -35.25 5.63
C SER A 8 17.45 -35.18 5.05
N PRO A 9 16.46 -34.57 5.74
CA PRO A 9 15.14 -34.41 5.17
C PRO A 9 15.28 -33.54 3.92
N SER A 10 15.15 -34.15 2.75
CA SER A 10 15.18 -33.49 1.47
C SER A 10 13.95 -32.60 1.35
N LEU A 11 14.05 -31.34 1.80
CA LEU A 11 13.04 -30.31 1.68
C LEU A 11 12.92 -29.81 0.22
N GLY A 12 12.72 -30.74 -0.72
CA GLY A 12 12.57 -30.46 -2.14
C GLY A 12 11.15 -30.78 -2.62
N PRO A 13 10.64 -30.06 -3.64
CA PRO A 13 9.41 -30.43 -4.30
C PRO A 13 9.54 -31.82 -4.95
N ARG A 14 8.68 -32.76 -4.56
CA ARG A 14 8.65 -34.12 -5.11
C ARG A 14 7.34 -34.38 -5.85
N CYS A 15 7.40 -35.19 -6.90
CA CYS A 15 6.20 -35.62 -7.60
C CYS A 15 5.30 -36.44 -6.64
N GLY A 16 4.01 -36.09 -6.55
CA GLY A 16 3.06 -36.81 -5.70
C GLY A 16 2.79 -38.26 -6.12
N GLY A 17 3.04 -38.60 -7.40
CA GLY A 17 2.85 -39.94 -7.94
C GLY A 17 4.06 -40.86 -7.72
N CYS A 18 5.25 -40.44 -8.15
CA CYS A 18 6.46 -41.29 -8.15
C CYS A 18 7.56 -40.85 -7.19
N GLN A 19 7.33 -39.79 -6.39
CA GLN A 19 8.31 -39.24 -5.45
C GLN A 19 9.62 -38.74 -6.09
N TYR A 20 9.66 -38.61 -7.41
CA TYR A 20 10.81 -38.06 -8.14
C TYR A 20 11.11 -36.62 -7.68
N ASP A 21 12.39 -36.30 -7.53
CA ASP A 21 12.85 -34.97 -7.13
C ASP A 21 12.75 -34.02 -8.32
N LEU A 22 11.91 -33.00 -8.20
CA LEU A 22 11.63 -32.04 -9.27
C LEU A 22 12.65 -30.88 -9.30
N ARG A 23 13.71 -30.95 -8.48
CA ARG A 23 14.79 -29.96 -8.51
C ARG A 23 15.54 -30.01 -9.84
N GLY A 24 15.39 -28.96 -10.64
CA GLY A 24 16.07 -28.82 -11.93
C GLY A 24 15.31 -29.38 -13.13
N SER A 25 14.17 -30.06 -12.92
CA SER A 25 13.23 -30.28 -14.01
C SER A 25 12.66 -28.92 -14.42
N GLY A 26 12.80 -28.55 -15.69
CA GLY A 26 12.26 -27.30 -16.22
C GLY A 26 10.74 -27.17 -16.03
N ARG A 27 10.12 -26.13 -16.61
CA ARG A 27 8.66 -25.86 -16.50
C ARG A 27 7.79 -26.89 -17.27
N SER A 28 7.92 -28.19 -16.99
CA SER A 28 7.03 -29.21 -17.56
C SER A 28 5.78 -29.36 -16.70
N GLU A 29 4.61 -29.35 -17.33
CA GLU A 29 3.32 -29.62 -16.66
C GLU A 29 3.18 -31.09 -16.23
N HIS A 30 4.10 -31.94 -16.68
CA HIS A 30 4.12 -33.38 -16.42
C HIS A 30 5.47 -33.77 -15.81
N CYS A 31 5.44 -34.75 -14.92
CA CYS A 31 6.65 -35.34 -14.37
C CYS A 31 7.43 -36.08 -15.48
N PRO A 32 8.75 -35.87 -15.62
CA PRO A 32 9.55 -36.54 -16.65
C PRO A 32 9.60 -38.07 -16.47
N GLU A 33 9.47 -38.55 -15.22
CA GLU A 33 9.56 -39.99 -14.93
C GLU A 33 8.22 -40.71 -15.08
N CYS A 34 7.16 -40.20 -14.46
CA CYS A 34 5.88 -40.92 -14.40
C CYS A 34 4.78 -40.34 -15.29
N GLY A 35 5.02 -39.19 -15.92
CA GLY A 35 4.02 -38.51 -16.74
C GLY A 35 2.81 -37.98 -15.98
N CYS A 36 2.76 -38.09 -14.64
CA CYS A 36 1.66 -37.50 -13.86
C CYS A 36 1.66 -35.98 -14.03
N SER A 37 0.45 -35.41 -14.14
CA SER A 37 0.28 -33.97 -14.15
C SER A 37 0.73 -33.39 -12.81
N LEU A 38 1.61 -32.39 -12.88
CA LEU A 38 2.11 -31.67 -11.73
C LEU A 38 1.22 -30.46 -11.51
N ALA A 39 0.66 -30.31 -10.31
CA ALA A 39 0.00 -29.06 -9.95
C ALA A 39 1.06 -27.95 -10.00
N SER A 40 0.78 -26.82 -10.66
CA SER A 40 1.72 -25.70 -10.87
C SER A 40 2.44 -25.24 -9.60
N ASN A 41 1.83 -25.46 -8.45
CA ASN A 41 2.27 -25.02 -7.12
C ASN A 41 3.25 -26.02 -6.46
N THR A 42 3.43 -27.20 -7.07
CA THR A 42 4.26 -28.29 -6.52
C THR A 42 5.69 -28.27 -7.02
N ILE A 43 5.97 -27.64 -8.17
CA ILE A 43 7.32 -27.66 -8.79
C ILE A 43 8.24 -26.62 -8.13
N TRP A 44 7.65 -25.53 -7.63
CA TRP A 44 8.35 -24.52 -6.84
C TRP A 44 7.36 -24.00 -5.79
N PRO A 45 7.67 -24.03 -4.48
CA PRO A 45 6.94 -23.16 -3.55
C PRO A 45 7.07 -21.75 -4.12
N ASP A 46 5.95 -21.07 -4.38
CA ASP A 46 5.92 -19.73 -4.98
C ASP A 46 6.97 -18.86 -4.33
N ASP A 47 8.11 -18.70 -5.02
CA ASP A 47 9.20 -17.88 -4.52
C ASP A 47 8.60 -16.47 -4.48
N PRO A 48 8.43 -15.83 -3.31
CA PRO A 48 7.73 -14.55 -3.22
C PRO A 48 8.44 -13.44 -4.01
N SER A 49 9.66 -13.73 -4.47
CA SER A 49 10.48 -12.93 -5.39
C SER A 49 10.08 -13.02 -6.87
N ARG A 50 9.31 -14.05 -7.29
CA ARG A 50 8.91 -14.34 -8.68
C ARG A 50 7.42 -14.11 -8.97
N LEU A 51 6.66 -13.56 -8.02
CA LEU A 51 5.25 -13.21 -8.27
C LEU A 51 5.15 -12.24 -9.46
N GLU A 52 4.18 -12.48 -10.35
CA GLU A 52 3.87 -11.51 -11.40
C GLU A 52 3.51 -10.15 -10.76
N PRO A 53 4.02 -9.03 -11.32
CA PRO A 53 3.85 -7.71 -10.73
C PRO A 53 2.38 -7.32 -10.57
N GLU A 54 1.50 -7.77 -11.46
CA GLU A 54 0.05 -7.55 -11.36
C GLU A 54 -0.57 -8.30 -10.16
N ALA A 55 -0.13 -9.53 -9.90
CA ALA A 55 -0.56 -10.31 -8.74
C ALA A 55 -0.03 -9.71 -7.43
N ALA A 56 1.22 -9.22 -7.42
CA ALA A 56 1.80 -8.51 -6.28
C ALA A 56 1.03 -7.21 -5.97
N PHE A 57 0.65 -6.46 -7.02
CA PHE A 57 -0.13 -5.23 -6.91
C PHE A 57 -1.52 -5.48 -6.33
N THR A 58 -2.27 -6.45 -6.87
CA THR A 58 -3.65 -6.76 -6.44
C THR A 58 -3.69 -7.34 -5.02
N ARG A 59 -2.68 -8.12 -4.62
CA ARG A 59 -2.59 -8.72 -3.29
C ARG A 59 -2.02 -7.76 -2.22
N SER A 60 -1.42 -6.65 -2.60
CA SER A 60 -0.75 -5.70 -1.69
C SER A 60 -1.65 -5.03 -0.65
N GLY A 61 -2.95 -4.91 -0.90
CA GLY A 61 -3.87 -4.15 -0.03
C GLY A 61 -3.69 -2.61 -0.09
N LEU A 62 -2.67 -2.09 -0.78
CA LEU A 62 -2.40 -0.65 -0.87
C LEU A 62 -3.53 0.13 -1.55
N LYS A 63 -4.18 -0.46 -2.58
CA LYS A 63 -5.37 0.12 -3.21
C LYS A 63 -6.52 0.31 -2.21
N SER A 64 -6.69 -0.65 -1.29
CA SER A 64 -7.69 -0.54 -0.23
C SER A 64 -7.32 0.56 0.75
N LEU A 65 -6.05 0.64 1.18
CA LEU A 65 -5.56 1.73 2.04
C LEU A 65 -5.71 3.11 1.39
N ALA A 66 -5.45 3.22 0.09
CA ALA A 66 -5.60 4.44 -0.68
C ALA A 66 -7.08 4.88 -0.76
N PHE A 67 -7.99 3.93 -0.94
CA PHE A 67 -9.43 4.20 -0.88
C PHE A 67 -9.87 4.63 0.52
N CYS A 68 -9.24 4.09 1.56
CA CYS A 68 -9.53 4.45 2.94
C CYS A 68 -9.19 5.90 3.30
N ALA A 69 -8.43 6.63 2.47
CA ALA A 69 -8.25 8.07 2.68
C ALA A 69 -9.59 8.84 2.67
N TRP A 70 -10.55 8.42 1.84
CA TRP A 70 -11.89 9.03 1.80
C TRP A 70 -12.66 8.82 3.10
N PHE A 71 -12.49 7.66 3.74
CA PHE A 71 -13.14 7.38 5.03
C PHE A 71 -12.50 8.17 6.17
N SER A 72 -11.18 8.41 6.17
CA SER A 72 -10.55 9.30 7.16
C SER A 72 -10.97 10.75 7.02
N ALA A 73 -11.32 11.20 5.82
CA ALA A 73 -11.79 12.55 5.57
C ALA A 73 -13.24 12.79 6.02
N ALA A 74 -14.05 11.73 6.09
CA ALA A 74 -15.46 11.81 6.45
C ALA A 74 -15.74 12.52 7.80
N PRO A 75 -15.06 12.21 8.92
CA PRO A 75 -15.28 12.93 10.19
C PRO A 75 -14.88 14.41 10.14
N MET A 76 -14.00 14.80 9.20
CA MET A 76 -13.57 16.18 9.02
C MET A 76 -14.50 16.98 8.10
N SER A 77 -15.35 16.30 7.33
CA SER A 77 -16.16 16.92 6.27
C SER A 77 -17.33 17.78 6.77
N GLY A 78 -17.69 17.69 8.05
CA GLY A 78 -18.87 18.36 8.60
C GLY A 78 -20.21 17.72 8.23
N LEU A 79 -20.23 16.70 7.35
CA LEU A 79 -21.45 15.98 6.94
C LEU A 79 -22.17 15.30 8.11
N MET A 80 -21.45 14.98 9.18
CA MET A 80 -22.00 14.38 10.41
C MET A 80 -22.96 15.32 11.15
N LEU A 81 -22.89 16.62 10.87
CA LEU A 81 -23.77 17.62 11.47
C LEU A 81 -25.16 17.63 10.81
N VAL A 82 -25.29 16.99 9.64
CA VAL A 82 -26.56 16.82 8.95
C VAL A 82 -27.13 15.45 9.34
N PRO A 83 -28.24 15.36 10.11
CA PRO A 83 -28.75 14.09 10.64
C PRO A 83 -29.01 13.03 9.56
N ALA A 84 -29.53 13.45 8.39
CA ALA A 84 -29.78 12.56 7.26
C ALA A 84 -28.48 11.97 6.66
N CYS A 85 -27.39 12.73 6.66
CA CYS A 85 -26.10 12.25 6.19
C CYS A 85 -25.32 11.49 7.27
N ALA A 86 -25.57 11.77 8.54
CA ALA A 86 -24.82 11.22 9.66
C ALA A 86 -24.84 9.68 9.68
N GLN A 87 -26.01 9.07 9.50
CA GLN A 87 -26.13 7.60 9.49
C GLN A 87 -25.36 6.96 8.33
N VAL A 88 -25.48 7.54 7.13
CA VAL A 88 -24.77 7.07 5.92
C VAL A 88 -23.26 7.21 6.11
N VAL A 89 -22.80 8.34 6.64
CA VAL A 89 -21.39 8.59 6.91
C VAL A 89 -20.86 7.63 7.97
N MET A 90 -21.61 7.35 9.04
CA MET A 90 -21.18 6.37 10.05
C MET A 90 -21.06 4.97 9.48
N LEU A 91 -22.01 4.53 8.64
CA LEU A 91 -21.93 3.24 7.96
C LEU A 91 -20.71 3.16 7.04
N LEU A 92 -20.49 4.21 6.23
CA LEU A 92 -19.35 4.30 5.33
C LEU A 92 -18.03 4.25 6.10
N VAL A 93 -17.91 4.96 7.22
CA VAL A 93 -16.69 4.92 8.03
C VAL A 93 -16.51 3.58 8.73
N ALA A 94 -17.57 2.95 9.25
CA ALA A 94 -17.49 1.61 9.82
C ALA A 94 -16.93 0.61 8.78
N MET A 95 -17.48 0.61 7.56
CA MET A 95 -16.98 -0.20 6.45
C MET A 95 -15.54 0.18 6.07
N GLY A 96 -15.22 1.47 6.08
CA GLY A 96 -13.89 2.01 5.80
C GLY A 96 -12.84 1.56 6.80
N THR A 97 -13.16 1.52 8.08
CA THR A 97 -12.25 1.04 9.12
C THR A 97 -11.95 -0.44 8.98
N LEU A 98 -12.96 -1.26 8.68
CA LEU A 98 -12.77 -2.68 8.37
C LEU A 98 -11.92 -2.88 7.12
N ALA A 99 -12.20 -2.11 6.06
CA ALA A 99 -11.40 -2.12 4.83
C ALA A 99 -9.95 -1.71 5.11
N ARG A 100 -9.70 -0.73 5.98
CA ARG A 100 -8.35 -0.30 6.35
C ARG A 100 -7.60 -1.40 7.10
N VAL A 101 -8.22 -2.03 8.09
CA VAL A 101 -7.63 -3.15 8.84
C VAL A 101 -7.31 -4.31 7.90
N ALA A 102 -8.25 -4.68 7.03
CA ALA A 102 -8.04 -5.72 6.03
C ALA A 102 -6.93 -5.36 5.04
N GLY A 103 -6.88 -4.12 4.56
CA GLY A 103 -5.84 -3.60 3.67
C GLY A 103 -4.46 -3.60 4.33
N TRP A 104 -4.37 -3.18 5.60
CA TRP A 104 -3.14 -3.20 6.37
C TRP A 104 -2.64 -4.62 6.64
N MET A 105 -3.54 -5.54 7.01
CA MET A 105 -3.20 -6.96 7.19
C MET A 105 -2.73 -7.61 5.89
N LYS A 106 -3.34 -7.27 4.75
CA LYS A 106 -2.89 -7.70 3.42
C LYS A 106 -1.50 -7.15 3.09
N PHE A 107 -1.27 -5.86 3.33
CA PHE A 107 0.04 -5.24 3.12
C PHE A 107 1.12 -5.88 3.98
N ARG A 108 0.83 -6.16 5.25
CA ARG A 108 1.76 -6.81 6.19
C ARG A 108 2.18 -8.22 5.76
N ARG A 109 1.31 -8.93 5.04
CA ARG A 109 1.59 -10.26 4.45
C ARG A 109 2.13 -10.18 3.02
N SER A 110 2.15 -9.00 2.42
CA SER A 110 2.53 -8.83 1.02
C SER A 110 4.05 -8.90 0.83
N PRO A 111 4.53 -9.41 -0.31
CA PRO A 111 5.97 -9.41 -0.63
C PRO A 111 6.51 -7.99 -0.80
N LEU A 112 5.65 -6.99 -1.07
CA LEU A 112 6.05 -5.59 -1.20
C LEU A 112 6.55 -4.97 0.10
N ARG A 113 6.20 -5.56 1.25
CA ARG A 113 6.66 -5.10 2.57
C ARG A 113 8.19 -5.05 2.68
N ARG A 114 8.90 -5.92 1.96
CA ARG A 114 10.37 -5.95 1.97
C ARG A 114 11.04 -4.69 1.42
N PHE A 115 10.29 -3.86 0.67
CA PHE A 115 10.74 -2.59 0.12
C PHE A 115 10.29 -1.38 0.95
N ASP A 116 9.68 -1.60 2.12
CA ASP A 116 9.28 -0.52 3.02
C ASP A 116 10.45 0.01 3.86
N ASP A 117 11.40 0.68 3.22
CA ASP A 117 12.56 1.29 3.88
C ASP A 117 12.25 2.64 4.57
N ILE A 118 11.00 3.08 4.48
CA ILE A 118 10.54 4.44 4.85
C ILE A 118 9.65 4.38 6.10
N GLY A 119 9.20 3.17 6.46
CA GLY A 119 8.36 2.92 7.62
C GLY A 119 6.89 3.25 7.36
N PHE A 120 6.39 3.02 6.14
CA PHE A 120 4.98 3.15 5.77
C PHE A 120 4.09 2.22 6.58
N GLU A 121 4.49 0.96 6.81
CA GLU A 121 3.75 0.03 7.67
C GLU A 121 3.61 0.60 9.08
N ARG A 122 4.71 1.14 9.62
CA ARG A 122 4.75 1.69 10.97
C ARG A 122 3.90 2.95 11.10
N SER A 123 3.92 3.81 10.08
CA SER A 123 3.09 5.01 10.06
C SER A 123 1.61 4.64 9.96
N MET A 124 1.24 3.67 9.13
CA MET A 124 -0.15 3.24 8.95
C MET A 124 -0.72 2.45 10.14
N ARG A 125 0.12 1.86 11.00
CA ARG A 125 -0.33 1.08 12.17
C ARG A 125 -1.19 1.90 13.13
N LEU A 126 -0.76 3.12 13.46
CA LEU A 126 -1.46 3.95 14.44
C LEU A 126 -2.86 4.38 13.95
N PRO A 127 -3.03 4.95 12.74
CA PRO A 127 -4.34 5.23 12.17
C PRO A 127 -5.26 4.02 12.05
N THR A 128 -4.69 2.86 11.72
CA THR A 128 -5.47 1.63 11.54
C THR A 128 -6.11 1.15 12.84
N ILE A 129 -5.56 1.53 13.99
CA ILE A 129 -6.08 1.14 15.32
C ILE A 129 -6.87 2.30 15.95
N VAL A 130 -6.31 3.51 15.94
CA VAL A 130 -6.89 4.66 16.63
C VAL A 130 -8.17 5.13 15.96
N GLU A 131 -8.22 5.20 14.63
CA GLU A 131 -9.41 5.68 13.92
C GLU A 131 -10.66 4.80 14.15
N PRO A 132 -10.60 3.45 14.06
CA PRO A 132 -11.75 2.62 14.42
C PRO A 132 -12.15 2.77 15.88
N LEU A 133 -11.18 2.83 16.80
CA LEU A 133 -11.50 2.98 18.23
C LEU A 133 -12.26 4.29 18.48
N MET A 134 -11.83 5.39 17.86
CA MET A 134 -12.50 6.70 17.98
C MET A 134 -13.83 6.75 17.23
N ALA A 135 -13.97 6.04 16.12
CA ALA A 135 -15.24 5.90 15.43
C ALA A 135 -16.25 5.12 16.29
N TRP A 136 -15.84 3.98 16.84
CA TRP A 136 -16.67 3.15 17.72
C TRP A 136 -17.06 3.87 19.01
N SER A 137 -16.12 4.56 19.67
CA SER A 137 -16.43 5.34 20.86
C SER A 137 -17.44 6.45 20.57
N THR A 138 -17.29 7.14 19.44
CA THR A 138 -18.24 8.18 19.01
C THR A 138 -19.62 7.60 18.69
N ILE A 139 -19.70 6.43 18.03
CA ILE A 139 -20.96 5.72 17.79
C ILE A 139 -21.65 5.39 19.10
N VAL A 140 -20.93 4.81 20.07
CA VAL A 140 -21.48 4.46 21.39
C VAL A 140 -21.98 5.69 22.12
N ILE A 141 -21.19 6.77 22.15
CA ILE A 141 -21.58 8.05 22.78
C ILE A 141 -22.83 8.61 22.10
N LEU A 142 -22.89 8.62 20.77
CA LEU A 142 -24.07 9.07 20.03
C LEU A 142 -25.31 8.24 20.37
N THR A 143 -25.20 6.91 20.43
CA THR A 143 -26.31 6.02 20.81
C THR A 143 -26.77 6.30 22.25
N LEU A 144 -25.85 6.51 23.18
CA LEU A 144 -26.18 6.84 24.58
C LEU A 144 -26.88 8.20 24.70
N VAL A 145 -26.45 9.20 23.91
CA VAL A 145 -27.12 10.51 23.84
C VAL A 145 -28.53 10.36 23.26
N MET A 146 -28.68 9.61 22.15
CA MET A 146 -29.99 9.42 21.50
C MET A 146 -30.99 8.62 22.35
N THR A 147 -30.49 7.73 23.21
CA THR A 147 -31.32 6.96 24.17
C THR A 147 -31.61 7.73 25.47
N GLY A 148 -31.06 8.94 25.63
CA GLY A 148 -31.24 9.76 26.84
C GLY A 148 -30.39 9.35 28.04
N ASN A 149 -29.48 8.40 27.87
CA ASN A 149 -28.61 7.89 28.94
C ASN A 149 -27.37 8.77 29.17
N LEU A 150 -27.07 9.71 28.27
CA LEU A 150 -25.91 10.58 28.33
C LEU A 150 -26.27 12.00 27.89
N SER A 151 -25.62 13.00 28.51
CA SER A 151 -25.81 14.40 28.14
C SER A 151 -25.33 14.69 26.72
N THR A 152 -26.06 15.54 25.99
CA THR A 152 -25.68 16.06 24.67
C THR A 152 -24.31 16.77 24.67
N LEU A 153 -23.86 17.25 25.83
CA LEU A 153 -22.54 17.86 26.02
C LEU A 153 -21.37 16.86 25.83
N ALA A 154 -21.62 15.55 25.89
CA ALA A 154 -20.61 14.52 25.64
C ALA A 154 -20.30 14.30 24.15
N LEU A 155 -21.19 14.73 23.24
CA LEU A 155 -21.04 14.54 21.81
C LEU A 155 -19.91 15.38 21.16
N PRO A 156 -19.75 16.69 21.45
CA PRO A 156 -18.67 17.50 20.90
C PRO A 156 -17.26 16.95 21.15
N PRO A 157 -16.85 16.55 22.38
CA PRO A 157 -15.52 16.00 22.59
C PRO A 157 -15.31 14.67 21.86
N ALA A 158 -16.34 13.84 21.72
CA ALA A 158 -16.28 12.60 20.94
C ALA A 158 -16.04 12.90 19.44
N LEU A 159 -16.81 13.81 18.86
CA LEU A 159 -16.65 14.25 17.47
C LEU A 159 -15.27 14.89 17.23
N ALA A 160 -14.77 15.67 18.19
CA ALA A 160 -13.42 16.26 18.12
C ALA A 160 -12.32 15.19 18.18
N ALA A 161 -12.44 14.20 19.07
CA ALA A 161 -11.49 13.10 19.15
C ALA A 161 -11.45 12.29 17.84
N TRP A 162 -12.63 12.07 17.24
CA TRP A 162 -12.73 11.35 15.96
C TRP A 162 -12.22 12.17 14.77
N SER A 163 -12.50 13.47 14.71
CA SER A 163 -11.96 14.34 13.65
C SER A 163 -10.44 14.41 13.72
N LEU A 164 -9.86 14.47 14.92
CA LEU A 164 -8.40 14.37 15.13
C LEU A 164 -7.84 13.01 14.69
N ALA A 165 -8.56 11.92 14.93
CA ALA A 165 -8.15 10.60 14.44
C ALA A 165 -8.15 10.54 12.89
N GLY A 166 -9.15 11.16 12.24
CA GLY A 166 -9.20 11.32 10.78
C GLY A 166 -8.02 12.15 10.23
N VAL A 167 -7.70 13.27 10.89
CA VAL A 167 -6.52 14.10 10.59
C VAL A 167 -5.24 13.25 10.68
N ALA A 168 -5.06 12.50 11.77
CA ALA A 168 -3.90 11.62 11.94
C ALA A 168 -3.85 10.53 10.85
N GLY A 169 -5.01 10.01 10.44
CA GLY A 169 -5.13 9.01 9.38
C GLY A 169 -4.74 9.50 7.99
N LEU A 170 -4.89 10.79 7.71
CA LEU A 170 -4.43 11.43 6.47
C LEU A 170 -2.98 11.93 6.57
N LEU A 171 -2.58 12.50 7.71
CA LEU A 171 -1.22 13.01 7.93
C LEU A 171 -0.17 11.89 7.91
N SER A 172 -0.50 10.73 8.46
CA SER A 172 0.45 9.62 8.56
C SER A 172 0.98 9.12 7.20
N PRO A 173 0.13 8.70 6.23
CA PRO A 173 0.61 8.30 4.91
C PRO A 173 1.23 9.48 4.14
N THR A 174 0.78 10.72 4.37
CA THR A 174 1.33 11.88 3.66
C THR A 174 2.74 12.25 4.10
N ILE A 175 3.02 12.21 5.40
CA ILE A 175 4.37 12.39 5.94
C ILE A 175 5.31 11.32 5.37
N THR A 176 4.87 10.06 5.33
CA THR A 176 5.68 8.99 4.73
C THR A 176 5.90 9.22 3.24
N GLY A 177 4.88 9.65 2.50
CA GLY A 177 5.01 9.99 1.08
C GLY A 177 6.00 11.13 0.83
N ILE A 178 6.04 12.17 1.67
CA ILE A 178 7.05 13.23 1.58
C ILE A 178 8.45 12.70 1.86
N ARG A 179 8.61 11.81 2.85
CA ARG A 179 9.91 11.18 3.13
C ARG A 179 10.38 10.37 1.93
N LEU A 180 9.49 9.64 1.26
CA LEU A 180 9.80 8.95 0.02
C LEU A 180 10.16 9.93 -1.10
N ALA A 181 9.37 10.99 -1.30
CA ALA A 181 9.63 12.01 -2.31
C ALA A 181 11.01 12.65 -2.16
N ARG A 182 11.45 12.90 -0.91
CA ARG A 182 12.81 13.42 -0.63
C ARG A 182 13.92 12.43 -0.94
N ARG A 183 13.67 11.13 -0.83
CA ARG A 183 14.66 10.11 -1.21
C ARG A 183 14.76 9.92 -2.72
N LEU A 184 13.64 10.10 -3.44
CA LEU A 184 13.57 9.97 -4.89
C LEU A 184 13.88 11.27 -5.64
N ASP A 185 14.11 12.37 -4.93
CA ASP A 185 14.19 13.73 -5.47
C ASP A 185 13.03 14.07 -6.43
N ASP A 186 11.82 13.62 -6.10
CA ASP A 186 10.62 13.85 -6.91
C ASP A 186 9.88 15.13 -6.44
N PRO A 187 9.93 16.22 -7.22
CA PRO A 187 9.30 17.48 -6.85
C PRO A 187 7.76 17.41 -6.87
N LEU A 188 7.16 16.59 -7.73
CA LEU A 188 5.71 16.47 -7.86
C LEU A 188 5.12 15.70 -6.68
N MET A 189 5.77 14.60 -6.28
CA MET A 189 5.35 13.84 -5.11
C MET A 189 5.50 14.67 -3.83
N ARG A 190 6.57 15.49 -3.74
CA ARG A 190 6.79 16.42 -2.62
C ARG A 190 5.71 17.51 -2.58
N PHE A 191 5.40 18.15 -3.71
CA PHE A 191 4.34 19.15 -3.79
C PHE A 191 2.97 18.57 -3.40
N THR A 192 2.65 17.39 -3.94
CA THR A 192 1.40 16.67 -3.63
C THR A 192 1.29 16.37 -2.14
N GLY A 193 2.37 15.91 -1.50
CA GLY A 193 2.39 15.66 -0.07
C GLY A 193 2.19 16.93 0.77
N VAL A 194 2.87 18.03 0.43
CA VAL A 194 2.70 19.32 1.14
C VAL A 194 1.28 19.86 0.98
N ALA A 195 0.72 19.79 -0.24
CA ALA A 195 -0.66 20.19 -0.51
C ALA A 195 -1.69 19.30 0.22
N ALA A 196 -1.43 18.00 0.34
CA ALA A 196 -2.27 17.10 1.12
C ALA A 196 -2.25 17.46 2.61
N ILE A 197 -1.07 17.76 3.17
CA ILE A 197 -0.92 18.16 4.57
C ILE A 197 -1.65 19.49 4.82
N SER A 198 -1.46 20.50 3.97
CA SER A 198 -2.12 21.80 4.14
C SER A 198 -3.64 21.68 4.05
N ALA A 199 -4.17 20.91 3.10
CA ALA A 199 -5.60 20.63 2.99
C ALA A 199 -6.13 19.88 4.21
N THR A 200 -5.38 18.90 4.73
CA THR A 200 -5.75 18.13 5.93
C THR A 200 -5.81 19.03 7.16
N LEU A 201 -4.80 19.89 7.36
CA LEU A 201 -4.75 20.82 8.49
C LEU A 201 -5.88 21.86 8.40
N LEU A 202 -6.11 22.42 7.21
CA LEU A 202 -7.22 23.37 6.99
C LEU A 202 -8.56 22.72 7.32
N ALA A 203 -8.83 21.53 6.80
CA ALA A 203 -10.06 20.80 7.10
C ALA A 203 -10.18 20.46 8.60
N GLY A 204 -9.07 20.13 9.27
CA GLY A 204 -9.07 19.87 10.72
C GLY A 204 -9.41 21.11 11.55
N VAL A 205 -8.77 22.24 11.24
CA VAL A 205 -9.02 23.52 11.94
C VAL A 205 -10.44 24.00 11.70
N VAL A 206 -10.93 23.94 10.47
CA VAL A 206 -12.30 24.36 10.12
C VAL A 206 -13.32 23.43 10.78
N SER A 207 -13.12 22.10 10.74
CA SER A 207 -13.97 21.14 11.43
C SER A 207 -14.03 21.41 12.93
N PHE A 208 -12.90 21.70 13.57
CA PHE A 208 -12.84 22.07 14.98
C PHE A 208 -13.61 23.38 15.28
N ALA A 209 -13.44 24.41 14.45
CA ALA A 209 -14.18 25.67 14.59
C ALA A 209 -15.70 25.46 14.49
N VAL A 210 -16.15 24.61 13.56
CA VAL A 210 -17.57 24.24 13.45
C VAL A 210 -18.06 23.53 14.71
N LEU A 211 -17.28 22.59 15.27
CA LEU A 211 -17.64 21.90 16.51
C LEU A 211 -17.77 22.86 17.70
N VAL A 212 -16.88 23.86 17.79
CA VAL A 212 -16.95 24.90 18.83
C VAL A 212 -18.22 25.74 18.69
N LEU A 213 -18.54 26.19 17.47
CA LEU A 213 -19.77 26.97 17.22
C LEU A 213 -21.04 26.19 17.52
N MET A 214 -21.07 24.89 17.18
CA MET A 214 -22.17 24.00 17.50
C MET A 214 -22.30 23.80 19.02
N PHE A 215 -21.19 23.58 19.71
CA PHE A 215 -21.17 23.46 21.16
C PHE A 215 -21.71 24.72 21.87
N THR A 216 -21.29 25.91 21.42
CA THR A 216 -21.80 27.17 21.98
C THR A 216 -23.30 27.34 21.76
N SER A 217 -23.82 26.85 20.62
CA SER A 217 -25.25 26.90 20.30
C SER A 217 -26.07 25.93 21.17
N ILE A 218 -25.51 24.75 21.50
CA ILE A 218 -26.12 23.79 22.42
C ILE A 218 -26.10 24.30 23.86
N ALA A 219 -24.98 24.88 24.29
CA ALA A 219 -24.81 25.40 25.65
C ALA A 219 -25.65 26.66 25.92
N ASN A 220 -25.82 27.52 24.91
CA ASN A 220 -26.59 28.76 25.00
C ASN A 220 -27.63 28.82 23.86
N PRO A 221 -28.80 28.17 24.01
CA PRO A 221 -29.83 28.13 22.97
C PRO A 221 -30.38 29.52 22.63
N ASN A 222 -30.34 30.46 23.57
CA ASN A 222 -30.76 31.85 23.34
C ASN A 222 -29.76 32.66 22.48
N ALA A 223 -28.55 32.14 22.24
CA ALA A 223 -27.52 32.78 21.43
C ALA A 223 -27.58 32.37 19.96
N SER A 224 -28.47 31.45 19.55
CA SER A 224 -28.55 30.98 18.16
C SER A 224 -29.17 32.05 17.25
N THR A 225 -28.32 32.93 16.73
CA THR A 225 -28.70 33.91 15.72
C THR A 225 -28.64 33.28 14.32
N PRO A 226 -29.44 33.77 13.35
CA PRO A 226 -29.35 33.31 11.96
C PRO A 226 -27.95 33.48 11.36
N THR A 227 -27.17 34.45 11.86
CA THR A 227 -25.78 34.65 11.46
C THR A 227 -24.87 33.47 11.83
N ILE A 228 -25.01 32.90 13.03
CA ILE A 228 -24.24 31.71 13.45
C ILE A 228 -24.55 30.51 12.56
N GLN A 229 -25.82 30.31 12.19
CA GLN A 229 -26.22 29.21 11.30
C GLN A 229 -25.59 29.36 9.91
N VAL A 230 -25.61 30.56 9.33
CA VAL A 230 -24.95 30.83 8.03
C VAL A 230 -23.44 30.58 8.13
N THR A 231 -22.79 31.04 9.21
CA THR A 231 -21.35 30.79 9.44
C THR A 231 -21.03 29.30 9.53
N VAL A 232 -21.82 28.52 10.27
CA VAL A 232 -21.64 27.06 10.39
C VAL A 232 -21.77 26.37 9.04
N ILE A 233 -22.74 26.75 8.20
CA ILE A 233 -22.93 26.18 6.87
C ILE A 233 -21.73 26.49 5.97
N VAL A 234 -21.27 27.75 5.94
CA VAL A 234 -20.12 28.16 5.12
C VAL A 234 -18.86 27.40 5.54
N LEU A 235 -18.58 27.33 6.85
CA LEU A 235 -17.44 26.59 7.37
C LEU A 235 -17.56 25.08 7.08
N ALA A 236 -18.75 24.49 7.19
CA ALA A 236 -18.97 23.09 6.84
C ALA A 236 -18.66 22.82 5.36
N VAL A 237 -19.07 23.70 4.44
CA VAL A 237 -18.76 23.58 3.00
C VAL A 237 -17.25 23.68 2.74
N ILE A 238 -16.56 24.62 3.39
CA ILE A 238 -15.10 24.73 3.30
C ILE A 238 -14.43 23.45 3.81
N SER A 239 -14.89 22.92 4.95
CA SER A 239 -14.40 21.68 5.55
C SER A 239 -14.61 20.48 4.63
N LEU A 240 -15.77 20.39 3.97
CA LEU A 240 -16.09 19.35 2.99
C LEU A 240 -15.13 19.39 1.80
N ILE A 241 -14.92 20.57 1.20
CA ILE A 241 -14.04 20.72 0.04
C ILE A 241 -12.58 20.40 0.43
N ALA A 242 -12.10 20.97 1.55
CA ALA A 242 -10.75 20.76 2.01
C ALA A 242 -10.48 19.28 2.36
N SER A 243 -11.43 18.60 3.00
CA SER A 243 -11.33 17.17 3.33
C SER A 243 -11.36 16.28 2.08
N ALA A 244 -12.16 16.64 1.06
CA ALA A 244 -12.16 15.93 -0.23
C ALA A 244 -10.84 16.08 -0.99
N ILE A 245 -10.27 17.30 -1.01
CA ILE A 245 -8.94 17.55 -1.59
C ILE A 245 -7.88 16.76 -0.82
N ALA A 246 -7.89 16.81 0.51
CA ALA A 246 -6.97 16.07 1.36
C ALA A 246 -7.03 14.56 1.11
N ALA A 247 -8.24 13.98 1.03
CA ALA A 247 -8.44 12.57 0.72
C ALA A 247 -7.91 12.21 -0.68
N HIS A 248 -8.22 13.03 -1.68
CA HIS A 248 -7.79 12.80 -3.06
C HIS A 248 -6.26 12.82 -3.18
N LEU A 249 -5.61 13.86 -2.66
CA LEU A 249 -4.15 13.99 -2.71
C LEU A 249 -3.46 12.89 -1.90
N THR A 250 -4.00 12.53 -0.72
CA THR A 250 -3.49 11.42 0.07
C THR A 250 -3.60 10.09 -0.69
N ARG A 251 -4.73 9.85 -1.38
CA ARG A 251 -4.91 8.67 -2.23
C ARG A 251 -3.91 8.64 -3.39
N VAL A 252 -3.70 9.77 -4.07
CA VAL A 252 -2.70 9.89 -5.16
C VAL A 252 -1.32 9.56 -4.62
N LEU A 253 -0.98 10.07 -3.43
CA LEU A 253 0.31 9.84 -2.81
C LEU A 253 0.52 8.37 -2.40
N ILE A 254 -0.48 7.72 -1.81
CA ILE A 254 -0.41 6.28 -1.50
C ILE A 254 -0.26 5.45 -2.78
N THR A 255 -0.97 5.82 -3.85
CA THR A 255 -0.81 5.19 -5.17
C THR A 255 0.61 5.39 -5.70
N GLY A 256 1.20 6.56 -5.48
CA GLY A 256 2.60 6.83 -5.80
C GLY A 256 3.59 5.94 -5.05
N ILE A 257 3.42 5.82 -3.73
CA ILE A 257 4.21 4.90 -2.89
C ILE A 257 4.08 3.47 -3.43
N GLN A 258 2.87 3.05 -3.78
CA GLN A 258 2.61 1.73 -4.34
C GLN A 258 3.34 1.49 -5.67
N LEU A 259 3.41 2.48 -6.55
CA LEU A 259 4.14 2.39 -7.81
C LEU A 259 5.64 2.24 -7.58
N VAL A 260 6.20 2.97 -6.62
CA VAL A 260 7.63 2.86 -6.27
C VAL A 260 7.96 1.47 -5.72
N PHE A 261 7.16 0.95 -4.78
CA PHE A 261 7.36 -0.40 -4.26
C PHE A 261 7.23 -1.48 -5.34
N LEU A 262 6.36 -1.26 -6.34
CA LEU A 262 6.22 -2.17 -7.46
C LEU A 262 7.42 -2.11 -8.41
N ASP A 263 7.94 -0.92 -8.68
CA ASP A 263 9.14 -0.72 -9.51
C ASP A 263 10.36 -1.39 -8.87
N ASP A 264 10.56 -1.18 -7.56
CA ASP A 264 11.61 -1.85 -6.79
C ASP A 264 11.44 -3.38 -6.79
N HIS A 265 10.19 -3.88 -6.73
CA HIS A 265 9.90 -5.30 -6.83
C HIS A 265 10.29 -5.90 -8.18
N VAL A 266 9.93 -5.22 -9.28
CA VAL A 266 10.25 -5.65 -10.64
C VAL A 266 11.76 -5.60 -10.87
N GLU A 267 12.42 -4.54 -10.40
CA GLU A 267 13.86 -4.37 -10.57
C GLU A 267 14.66 -5.43 -9.79
N HIS A 268 14.25 -5.73 -8.56
CA HIS A 268 14.84 -6.80 -7.76
C HIS A 268 14.69 -8.17 -8.44
N GLY A 269 13.55 -8.42 -9.11
CA GLY A 269 13.33 -9.64 -9.89
C GLY A 269 14.18 -9.72 -11.18
N ARG A 270 14.59 -8.59 -11.74
CA ARG A 270 15.41 -8.53 -12.96
C ARG A 270 16.92 -8.63 -12.72
N ARG A 271 17.43 -8.03 -11.64
CA ARG A 271 18.88 -7.85 -11.44
C ARG A 271 19.48 -8.70 -10.32
N GLY A 272 18.65 -9.39 -9.53
CA GLY A 272 19.12 -9.94 -8.25
C GLY A 272 19.43 -8.82 -7.26
N PRO A 273 19.99 -9.13 -6.07
CA PRO A 273 20.18 -8.16 -5.00
C PRO A 273 21.38 -7.24 -5.27
N THR A 274 21.30 -6.37 -6.28
CA THR A 274 22.29 -5.30 -6.50
C THR A 274 21.62 -3.96 -6.83
N THR A 275 21.75 -3.05 -5.86
CA THR A 275 21.78 -1.58 -5.94
C THR A 275 20.77 -0.85 -6.85
N THR A 276 19.75 -0.33 -6.15
CA THR A 276 18.94 0.88 -6.35
C THR A 276 19.30 1.80 -7.53
N ARG A 277 18.36 1.92 -8.48
CA ARG A 277 18.27 3.08 -9.39
C ARG A 277 17.41 4.15 -8.73
N ILE A 278 18.02 5.27 -8.35
CA ILE A 278 17.34 6.40 -7.74
C ILE A 278 16.89 7.35 -8.87
N GLY A 279 15.59 7.62 -8.96
CA GLY A 279 15.00 8.68 -9.79
C GLY A 279 14.27 8.19 -11.05
N GLY A 280 12.95 8.40 -11.10
CA GLY A 280 12.15 8.32 -12.34
C GLY A 280 10.89 7.45 -12.32
N ALA A 281 10.69 6.59 -11.32
CA ALA A 281 9.59 5.61 -11.30
C ALA A 281 8.18 6.25 -11.39
N TRP A 282 7.99 7.42 -10.80
CA TRP A 282 6.70 8.12 -10.81
C TRP A 282 6.35 8.72 -12.18
N ILE A 283 7.37 9.14 -12.95
CA ILE A 283 7.21 9.77 -14.27
C ILE A 283 6.94 8.70 -15.35
N HIS A 284 7.54 7.51 -15.21
CA HIS A 284 7.40 6.45 -16.22
C HIS A 284 5.98 5.87 -16.33
N PHE A 285 5.16 5.94 -15.26
CA PHE A 285 3.79 5.41 -15.28
C PHE A 285 2.70 6.42 -15.63
N GLN A 286 2.91 7.74 -15.47
CA GLN A 286 1.95 8.74 -15.95
C GLN A 286 1.88 8.80 -17.50
N GLY A 287 2.91 8.34 -18.20
CA GLY A 287 3.00 8.40 -19.67
C GLY A 287 2.29 7.29 -20.44
N GLY A 288 1.57 6.36 -19.81
CA GLY A 288 0.85 5.28 -20.50
C GLY A 288 1.71 4.32 -21.32
N ARG A 289 3.04 4.50 -21.35
CA ARG A 289 3.96 3.56 -21.97
C ARG A 289 4.40 2.56 -20.93
N VAL A 290 3.62 1.49 -20.80
CA VAL A 290 4.23 0.18 -20.62
C VAL A 290 5.22 0.04 -21.78
N VAL A 291 6.49 0.30 -21.53
CA VAL A 291 7.56 -0.05 -22.46
C VAL A 291 7.45 -1.56 -22.56
N LYS A 292 6.73 -2.05 -23.58
CA LYS A 292 6.85 -3.43 -24.03
C LYS A 292 8.35 -3.68 -24.09
N PRO A 293 8.88 -4.69 -23.37
CA PRO A 293 10.30 -4.96 -23.43
C PRO A 293 10.63 -5.15 -24.90
N THR A 294 11.38 -4.22 -25.47
CA THR A 294 12.08 -4.45 -26.72
C THR A 294 12.83 -5.74 -26.46
N ARG A 295 12.44 -6.82 -27.16
CA ARG A 295 13.15 -8.09 -27.11
C ARG A 295 14.63 -7.75 -27.23
N LEU A 296 15.37 -7.93 -26.13
CA LEU A 296 16.81 -8.04 -26.22
C LEU A 296 17.04 -9.12 -27.27
N ARG A 297 17.64 -8.71 -28.39
CA ARG A 297 18.16 -9.60 -29.41
C ARG A 297 18.85 -10.76 -28.67
N PRO A 298 18.63 -12.02 -29.04
CA PRO A 298 19.43 -13.10 -28.48
C PRO A 298 20.89 -12.72 -28.69
N VAL A 299 21.64 -12.66 -27.59
CA VAL A 299 23.09 -12.62 -27.65
C VAL A 299 23.48 -13.85 -28.44
N ASN A 300 24.00 -13.63 -29.65
CA ASN A 300 24.51 -14.68 -30.51
C ASN A 300 25.58 -15.39 -29.68
N THR A 301 25.23 -16.57 -29.17
CA THR A 301 26.20 -17.49 -28.58
C THR A 301 26.86 -18.14 -29.77
N GLU A 302 27.70 -17.38 -30.48
CA GLU A 302 28.64 -17.96 -31.42
C GLU A 302 29.59 -18.81 -30.58
N SER A 303 29.35 -20.10 -30.72
CA SER A 303 30.13 -21.23 -30.25
C SER A 303 31.62 -20.93 -30.31
N ILE A 304 32.28 -21.01 -29.16
CA ILE A 304 33.73 -21.16 -29.04
C ILE A 304 34.10 -22.42 -29.86
N PRO A 305 34.89 -22.31 -30.94
CA PRO A 305 35.38 -23.48 -31.65
C PRO A 305 36.47 -24.11 -30.78
N LEU A 306 36.19 -25.30 -30.26
CA LEU A 306 37.21 -26.20 -29.74
C LEU A 306 37.78 -26.97 -30.93
N GLU A 307 38.74 -26.37 -31.64
CA GLU A 307 39.63 -27.14 -32.51
C GLU A 307 40.88 -27.52 -31.70
N PRO A 308 41.25 -28.82 -31.64
CA PRO A 308 42.48 -29.26 -31.03
C PRO A 308 43.67 -28.94 -31.95
N GLU A 309 44.61 -28.16 -31.43
CA GLU A 309 45.89 -27.84 -32.06
C GLU A 309 46.73 -29.13 -32.22
N SER A 310 46.93 -29.57 -33.47
CA SER A 310 47.81 -30.71 -33.78
C SER A 310 49.29 -30.26 -33.73
N PRO A 311 50.18 -30.98 -33.03
CA PRO A 311 51.59 -30.64 -32.99
C PRO A 311 52.27 -30.99 -34.32
N SER A 312 52.81 -29.98 -35.01
CA SER A 312 53.72 -30.16 -36.15
C SER A 312 55.11 -30.54 -35.65
N GLU A 313 55.60 -31.71 -36.09
CA GLU A 313 56.97 -32.21 -35.86
C GLU A 313 58.04 -31.30 -36.49
N PRO A 314 59.25 -31.22 -35.89
CA PRO A 314 60.40 -30.60 -36.51
C PRO A 314 61.28 -31.64 -37.22
N GLY A 315 61.67 -31.39 -38.47
CA GLY A 315 62.89 -31.99 -39.01
C GLY A 315 62.86 -32.38 -40.49
N SER A 316 63.60 -31.64 -41.31
CA SER A 316 64.76 -32.21 -42.02
C SER A 316 65.38 -31.16 -42.94
N THR A 317 66.46 -30.57 -42.45
CA THR A 317 67.59 -30.16 -43.28
C THR A 317 68.39 -31.42 -43.62
N GLY A 318 68.73 -31.65 -44.89
CA GLY A 318 69.58 -32.76 -45.29
C GLY A 318 69.98 -32.67 -46.75
N ASP A 319 71.24 -32.29 -46.96
CA ASP A 319 71.95 -32.16 -48.23
C ASP A 319 72.01 -33.45 -49.07
N ALA A 320 71.97 -33.28 -50.40
CA ALA A 320 72.87 -33.93 -51.38
C ALA A 320 72.71 -33.27 -52.76
#